data_AF-A0A7Y3M0C2-F1
#
_entry.id   AF-A0A7Y3M0C2-F1
#
_cell.length_a   1.000
_cell.length_b   1.000
_cell.length_c   1.000
_cell.angle_alpha   90.00
_cell.angle_beta   90.00
_cell.angle_gamma   90.00
#
_symmetry.space_group_name_H-M   'P 1'
#
loop_
_entity.id
_entity.type
_entity.pdbx_description
1 polymer ?
#
loop_
_entity_poly.entity_id
_entity_poly.type
_entity_poly.pdbx_seq_one_letter_code
_entity_poly.pdbx_strand_id
1 'polypeptide(L)' 'MPSLNVSFTDEELEGVRAAAAADGKSLKQYLHDLGVREMQRRQFITGASHWADRLRGEFDDAFPDEVPPAERPGGATAA' A
#
# COMPACT_ATOMS: atom_id res chain seq x y z
N MET A 1 1.56 -28.50 3.88
CA MET A 1 1.32 -27.11 3.43
C MET A 1 -0.18 -26.89 3.37
N PRO A 2 -0.75 -25.83 3.98
CA PRO A 2 -2.15 -25.50 3.80
C PRO A 2 -2.39 -25.13 2.33
N SER A 3 -3.37 -25.75 1.68
CA SER A 3 -3.81 -25.39 0.32
C SER A 3 -4.86 -24.29 0.41
N LEU A 4 -4.58 -23.14 -0.20
CA LEU A 4 -5.56 -22.06 -0.35
C LEU A 4 -6.50 -22.47 -1.50
N ASN A 5 -7.72 -22.92 -1.18
CA ASN A 5 -8.72 -23.25 -2.20
C ASN A 5 -9.35 -21.95 -2.71
N VAL A 6 -8.65 -21.25 -3.60
CA VAL A 6 -9.17 -20.08 -4.31
C VAL A 6 -9.42 -20.50 -5.75
N SER A 7 -10.67 -20.37 -6.19
CA SER A 7 -11.03 -20.60 -7.58
C SER A 7 -10.86 -19.29 -8.34
N PHE A 8 -10.18 -19.35 -9.47
CA PHE A 8 -10.06 -18.23 -10.40
C PHE A 8 -10.92 -18.52 -11.62
N THR A 9 -11.52 -17.48 -12.19
CA THR A 9 -12.06 -17.55 -13.54
C THR A 9 -10.94 -17.69 -14.57
N ASP A 10 -11.28 -18.12 -15.78
CA ASP A 10 -10.29 -18.25 -16.87
C ASP A 10 -9.65 -16.91 -17.22
N GLU A 11 -10.43 -15.83 -17.18
CA GLU A 11 -9.97 -14.45 -17.43
C GLU A 11 -8.97 -13.99 -16.35
N GLU A 12 -9.30 -14.23 -15.08
CA GLU A 12 -8.38 -13.90 -13.97
C GLU A 12 -7.09 -14.73 -14.05
N LEU A 13 -7.19 -16.03 -14.38
CA LEU A 13 -6.00 -16.86 -14.56
C LEU A 13 -5.11 -16.35 -15.69
N GLU A 14 -5.70 -15.92 -16.80
CA GLU A 14 -4.93 -15.39 -17.91
C GLU A 14 -4.22 -14.08 -17.53
N GLY A 15 -4.92 -13.18 -16.83
CA GLY A 15 -4.32 -11.97 -16.29
C GLY A 15 -3.16 -12.26 -15.34
N VAL A 16 -3.32 -13.21 -14.41
CA VAL A 16 -2.26 -13.59 -13.46
C VAL A 16 -1.09 -14.27 -14.17
N ARG A 17 -1.34 -15.12 -15.18
CA ARG A 17 -0.27 -15.75 -15.98
C ARG A 17 0.52 -14.72 -16.76
N ALA A 18 -0.14 -13.76 -17.42
CA ALA A 18 0.52 -12.70 -18.15
C ALA A 18 1.41 -11.86 -17.22
N ALA A 19 0.92 -11.51 -16.03
CA ALA A 19 1.71 -10.78 -15.03
C ALA A 19 2.90 -11.61 -14.50
N ALA A 20 2.70 -12.89 -14.20
CA ALA A 20 3.78 -13.79 -13.79
C ALA A 20 4.86 -13.92 -14.87
N ALA A 21 4.46 -14.02 -16.14
CA ALA A 21 5.37 -14.09 -17.28
C ALA A 21 6.16 -12.79 -17.47
N ALA A 22 5.52 -11.62 -17.31
CA ALA A 22 6.18 -10.32 -17.33
C ALA A 22 7.25 -10.19 -16.23
N ASP A 23 7.00 -10.78 -15.06
CA ASP A 23 7.93 -10.85 -13.94
C ASP A 23 8.97 -11.99 -14.05
N GLY A 24 8.89 -12.83 -15.09
CA GLY A 24 9.77 -13.99 -15.30
C GLY A 24 9.62 -15.09 -14.24
N LYS A 25 8.45 -15.19 -13.60
CA LYS A 25 8.18 -16.09 -12.47
C LYS A 25 7.17 -17.18 -12.84
N SER A 26 7.22 -18.29 -12.12
CA SER A 26 6.12 -19.27 -12.16
C SER A 26 4.86 -18.68 -11.53
N LEU A 27 3.68 -19.11 -12.00
CA LEU A 27 2.38 -18.69 -11.46
C LEU A 27 2.30 -18.86 -9.93
N LYS A 28 2.77 -20.00 -9.42
CA LYS A 28 2.79 -20.29 -7.98
C LYS A 28 3.68 -19.31 -7.21
N GLN A 29 4.88 -19.04 -7.71
CA GLN A 29 5.81 -18.12 -7.06
C GLN A 29 5.26 -16.69 -7.09
N TYR A 30 4.69 -16.27 -8.22
CA TYR A 30 4.08 -14.96 -8.38
C TYR A 30 2.93 -14.74 -7.39
N LEU A 31 2.01 -15.70 -7.28
CA LEU A 31 0.89 -15.63 -6.32
C LEU A 31 1.36 -15.59 -4.86
N HIS A 32 2.39 -16.37 -4.53
CA HIS A 32 3.02 -16.32 -3.21
C HIS A 32 3.58 -14.92 -2.91
N ASP A 33 4.39 -14.39 -3.82
CA ASP A 33 5.05 -13.10 -3.67
C ASP A 33 4.05 -11.96 -3.59
N LEU A 34 2.95 -12.04 -4.34
CA LEU A 34 1.86 -11.08 -4.29
C LEU A 34 1.22 -11.01 -2.90
N GLY A 35 0.94 -12.17 -2.28
CA GLY A 35 0.41 -12.24 -0.92
C GLY A 35 1.36 -11.65 0.12
N VAL A 36 2.65 -11.96 0.01
CA VAL A 36 3.69 -11.40 0.90
C VAL A 36 3.83 -9.89 0.71
N ARG A 37 3.84 -9.41 -0.53
CA ARG A 37 3.94 -7.99 -0.88
C ARG A 37 2.75 -7.20 -0.34
N GLU A 38 1.53 -7.73 -0.45
CA GLU A 38 0.34 -7.09 0.10
C GLU A 38 0.37 -7.02 1.64
N MET A 39 0.82 -8.09 2.30
CA MET A 39 1.03 -8.08 3.76
C MET A 39 2.03 -7.00 4.18
N GLN A 40 3.18 -6.92 3.51
CA GLN A 40 4.21 -5.91 3.78
C GLN A 40 3.70 -4.50 3.51
N ARG A 41 2.94 -4.30 2.43
CA ARG A 41 2.34 -3.00 2.09
C ARG A 41 1.41 -2.52 3.21
N ARG A 42 0.57 -3.41 3.76
CA ARG A 42 -0.32 -3.06 4.88
C ARG A 42 0.46 -2.68 6.13
N GLN A 43 1.48 -3.46 6.48
CA GLN A 43 2.34 -3.15 7.62
C GLN A 43 3.04 -1.80 7.47
N PHE A 44 3.55 -1.52 6.27
CA PHE A 44 4.17 -0.24 5.94
C PHE A 44 3.19 0.92 6.07
N ILE A 45 1.99 0.82 5.47
CA ILE A 45 0.98 1.89 5.54
C ILE A 45 0.59 2.16 6.99
N THR A 46 0.31 1.11 7.78
CA THR A 46 -0.03 1.28 9.20
C THR A 46 1.09 1.98 9.97
N GLY A 47 2.35 1.57 9.76
CA GLY A 47 3.50 2.21 10.40
C GLY A 47 3.69 3.67 9.97
N ALA A 48 3.54 3.95 8.68
CA ALA A 48 3.66 5.29 8.12
C ALA A 48 2.57 6.24 8.63
N SER A 49 1.31 5.79 8.71
CA SER A 49 0.21 6.58 9.27
C SER A 49 0.45 6.91 10.73
N HIS A 50 0.78 5.92 11.56
CA HIS A 50 1.08 6.15 12.98
C HIS A 50 2.28 7.08 13.18
N TRP A 51 3.27 7.01 12.29
CA TRP A 51 4.40 7.93 12.32
C TRP A 51 4.03 9.35 11.91
N ALA A 52 3.20 9.52 10.88
CA ALA A 52 2.70 10.81 10.46
C ALA A 52 1.84 11.48 11.54
N ASP A 53 0.98 10.72 12.22
CA ASP A 53 0.13 11.24 13.30
C ASP A 53 0.95 11.79 14.47
N ARG A 54 2.02 11.07 14.87
CA ARG A 54 2.92 11.53 15.93
C ARG A 54 3.67 12.79 15.54
N LEU A 55 4.26 12.80 14.34
CA LEU A 55 4.99 13.97 13.85
C LEU A 55 4.09 15.19 13.70
N ARG A 56 2.83 15.00 13.33
CA ARG A 56 1.86 16.09 13.28
C ARG A 56 1.63 16.67 14.66
N GLY A 57 1.44 15.84 15.69
CA GLY A 57 1.35 16.33 17.06
C GLY A 57 2.60 17.08 17.53
N GLU A 58 3.79 16.51 17.29
CA GLU A 58 5.07 17.17 17.62
C GLU A 58 5.25 18.51 16.88
N PHE A 59 4.79 18.59 15.63
CA PHE A 59 4.83 19.83 14.84
C PHE A 59 3.84 20.86 15.37
N ASP A 60 2.59 20.47 15.62
CA ASP A 60 1.55 21.37 16.13
C ASP A 60 1.94 21.95 17.50
N ASP A 61 2.59 21.17 18.36
CA ASP A 61 3.14 21.63 19.65
C ASP A 61 4.30 22.64 19.47
N ALA A 62 5.17 22.42 18.49
CA ALA A 62 6.33 23.28 18.22
C ALA A 62 5.98 24.57 17.47
N PHE A 63 4.92 24.55 16.67
CA PHE A 63 4.48 25.62 15.79
C PHE A 63 2.99 25.94 15.96
N PRO A 64 2.56 26.40 17.15
CA PRO A 64 1.14 26.55 17.47
C PRO A 64 0.40 27.62 16.65
N ASP A 65 1.13 28.57 16.08
CA ASP A 65 0.56 29.65 15.24
C ASP A 65 0.50 29.28 13.74
N GLU A 66 1.02 28.11 13.35
CA GLU A 66 1.03 27.69 11.95
C GLU A 66 -0.28 27.01 11.56
N VAL A 67 -0.98 27.55 10.54
CA VAL A 67 -2.27 27.00 10.11
C VAL A 67 -2.06 25.68 9.36
N PRO A 68 -2.70 24.58 9.79
CA PRO A 68 -2.59 23.28 9.13
C PRO A 68 -2.93 23.39 7.63
N PRO A 69 -2.21 22.70 6.73
CA PRO A 69 -2.44 22.79 5.28
C PRO A 69 -3.89 22.50 4.85
N ALA A 70 -4.60 21.64 5.59
CA ALA A 70 -5.99 21.27 5.33
C ALA A 70 -7.00 22.41 5.60
N GLU A 71 -6.62 23.40 6.40
CA GLU A 71 -7.44 24.56 6.78
C GLU A 71 -7.10 25.81 5.94
N ARG A 72 -6.08 25.73 5.08
CA ARG A 72 -5.76 26.81 4.16
C ARG A 72 -6.79 26.87 3.03
N PRO A 73 -7.49 28.00 2.83
CA PRO A 73 -8.33 28.17 1.65
C PRO A 73 -7.44 28.19 0.41
N GLY A 74 -7.38 27.06 -0.31
CA GLY A 74 -6.65 26.92 -1.59
C GLY A 74 -5.50 25.90 -1.65
N GLY A 75 -5.25 25.11 -0.59
CA GLY A 75 -4.09 24.20 -0.52
C GLY A 75 -4.27 22.85 -1.22
N ALA A 76 -4.47 22.82 -2.54
CA ALA A 76 -4.44 21.59 -3.33
C ALA A 76 -3.61 21.72 -4.62
N THR A 77 -2.38 22.21 -4.53
CA THR A 77 -1.34 21.96 -5.54
C THR A 77 0.06 22.08 -4.92
N ALA A 78 0.69 20.95 -4.65
CA ALA A 78 2.14 20.83 -4.68
C ALA A 78 2.45 19.55 -5.45
N ALA A 79 2.96 19.73 -6.67
CA ALA A 79 3.46 18.69 -7.57
C ALA A 79 4.95 18.44 -7.31
#